data_AF-A0A3E3DHY7-F1
#
_entry.id   AF-A0A3E3DHY7-F1
#
_cell.length_a   1.000
_cell.length_b   1.000
_cell.length_c   1.000
_cell.angle_alpha   90.00
_cell.angle_beta   90.00
_cell.angle_gamma   90.00
#
_symmetry.space_group_name_H-M   'P 1'
#
loop_
_entity.id
_entity.type
_entity.pdbx_description
1 polymer ?
#
loop_
_entity_poly.entity_id
_entity_poly.type
_entity_poly.pdbx_seq_one_letter_code
_entity_poly.pdbx_strand_id
1 'polypeptide(L)'
;MKKLGALLLAAALVMSMTACGGGNKNTGEGTAAPAGESSTNAGTKAGESGGEKTLNVGTINVLGTFMPGSENEVCHWGCYLVYDYLFYYDEDNNPFSDILKEWHYEEDGTTFVMECRDDVYFANGDQMTGDDVLFSIKTLVDRETNQAAYYATVDWDKSYVSEDGFTVYLANTQEFGPGIINMGVVYLLDQSWCEETGFDNIDPWLNAPNGSGPYEVAEYVTDSYVTLKRRDSYWGEFTGADTVKINHYAEDSAMYMALETGEIDLALNIAESDYSRALTDDKIAVMTTHEGENILLALDNNNQYMKDENVRLAIAYGVNWQDVAESARGELAEVPGSIITSVSPYYKDAGVYEYDLEKAKQYMEAAGYVTDGSTVNFTLNMTTVDQAVKTNAATVIQFYLQQLGINLQMNFTDFPTAFSAWLTEGGTDLNFQDSDTGSVCGEPYISLRFFPAELATFPFAAISDETFVTLYKEANYTTDDDVRKEKYAELQQYVHDRAMIIPLYESVDAVAYNPEKIESVSLHSAVSANLRYVILK
;
A
#
# COMPACT_ATOMS: atom_id res chain seq x y z
N MET A 1 46.44 18.22 14.94
CA MET A 1 46.36 19.59 14.41
C MET A 1 44.97 19.80 13.85
N LYS A 2 44.17 20.66 14.50
CA LYS A 2 42.99 21.45 14.02
C LYS A 2 41.96 20.69 13.15
N LYS A 3 40.76 20.29 13.61
CA LYS A 3 39.58 21.07 14.12
C LYS A 3 39.35 22.40 13.40
N LEU A 4 38.34 22.47 12.54
CA LEU A 4 37.42 23.62 12.26
C LEU A 4 36.78 23.47 10.87
N GLY A 5 35.45 23.32 10.81
CA GLY A 5 34.71 23.30 9.54
C GLY A 5 33.23 22.94 9.64
N ALA A 6 32.55 23.32 10.72
CA ALA A 6 31.10 23.18 10.86
C ALA A 6 30.59 24.28 11.79
N LEU A 7 30.27 25.45 11.21
CA LEU A 7 29.54 26.57 11.82
C LEU A 7 29.60 27.74 10.84
N LEU A 8 28.57 27.90 10.01
CA LEU A 8 28.13 29.16 9.37
C LEU A 8 27.06 28.85 8.32
N LEU A 9 25.79 28.65 8.74
CA LEU A 9 24.59 28.93 7.92
C LEU A 9 23.27 28.78 8.70
N ALA A 10 23.28 29.10 9.99
CA ALA A 10 22.06 29.16 10.81
C ALA A 10 22.07 30.44 11.65
N ALA A 11 21.77 31.59 11.02
CA ALA A 11 21.33 32.83 11.67
C ALA A 11 21.15 33.97 10.65
N ALA A 12 19.95 34.10 10.06
CA ALA A 12 19.40 35.30 9.38
C ALA A 12 18.18 34.81 8.56
N LEU A 13 16.92 35.19 8.73
CA LEU A 13 16.28 36.35 9.33
C LEU A 13 14.87 35.92 9.79
N VAL A 14 14.52 36.23 11.03
CA VAL A 14 13.12 36.39 11.47
C VAL A 14 12.87 37.90 11.59
N MET A 15 11.64 38.32 11.28
CA MET A 15 11.00 39.63 11.47
C MET A 15 10.84 40.50 10.21
N SER A 16 9.61 40.53 9.69
CA SER A 16 8.82 41.77 9.76
C SER A 16 7.33 41.47 9.65
N MET A 17 6.61 41.78 10.73
CA MET A 17 5.16 41.96 10.75
C MET A 17 4.81 43.39 10.35
N THR A 18 3.55 43.53 9.89
CA THR A 18 2.65 44.71 9.90
C THR A 18 2.67 45.75 8.77
N ALA A 19 1.42 45.99 8.32
CA ALA A 19 0.80 47.23 7.87
C ALA A 19 0.84 47.58 6.38
N CYS A 20 -0.30 47.45 5.70
CA CYS A 20 -1.16 48.61 5.39
C CYS A 20 -2.50 48.16 4.80
N GLY A 21 -3.58 48.47 5.51
CA GLY A 21 -4.90 48.62 4.90
C GLY A 21 -5.01 50.00 4.23
N GLY A 22 -5.78 50.07 3.15
CA GLY A 22 -6.08 51.33 2.45
C GLY A 22 -7.04 51.09 1.30
N GLY A 23 -8.34 51.28 1.55
CA GLY A 23 -9.35 51.26 0.50
C GLY A 23 -9.29 52.51 -0.39
N ASN A 24 -9.74 52.36 -1.64
CA ASN A 24 -10.31 53.49 -2.38
C ASN A 24 -11.35 53.02 -3.41
N LYS A 25 -12.49 53.70 -3.38
CA LYS A 25 -13.59 53.63 -4.36
C LYS A 25 -13.25 54.46 -5.60
N ASN A 26 -13.66 53.98 -6.77
CA ASN A 26 -14.16 54.79 -7.92
C ASN A 26 -14.82 53.80 -8.90
N THR A 27 -16.14 53.68 -9.02
CA THR A 27 -17.11 54.48 -9.82
C THR A 27 -16.68 54.84 -11.26
N GLY A 28 -17.49 54.36 -12.21
CA GLY A 28 -17.50 54.69 -13.65
C GLY A 28 -18.09 53.53 -14.46
N GLU A 29 -19.40 53.28 -14.40
CA GLU A 29 -20.43 53.67 -15.40
C GLU A 29 -20.24 53.10 -16.83
N GLY A 30 -21.18 52.23 -17.22
CA GLY A 30 -21.82 52.15 -18.54
C GLY A 30 -21.08 51.29 -19.58
N THR A 31 -21.66 50.25 -20.17
CA THR A 31 -22.82 50.37 -21.07
C THR A 31 -23.47 48.99 -21.29
N ALA A 32 -24.80 48.91 -21.20
CA ALA A 32 -25.65 47.79 -21.63
C ALA A 32 -25.69 47.72 -23.18
N ALA A 33 -25.83 46.59 -23.87
CA ALA A 33 -27.00 45.70 -24.02
C ALA A 33 -26.73 44.83 -25.30
N PRO A 34 -27.61 43.92 -25.77
CA PRO A 34 -28.84 43.39 -25.18
C PRO A 34 -28.96 41.86 -25.15
N ALA A 35 -29.95 41.40 -24.40
CA ALA A 35 -30.58 40.10 -24.54
C ALA A 35 -31.61 40.11 -25.69
N GLY A 36 -31.75 38.96 -26.35
CA GLY A 36 -32.80 38.58 -27.30
C GLY A 36 -32.43 37.18 -27.81
N GLU A 37 -33.30 36.21 -28.01
CA GLU A 37 -34.75 36.07 -27.89
C GLU A 37 -35.02 34.57 -27.69
N SER A 38 -36.12 34.26 -27.03
CA SER A 38 -36.64 32.90 -26.92
C SER A 38 -37.24 32.47 -28.26
N SER A 39 -36.83 31.32 -28.80
CA SER A 39 -37.54 30.64 -29.88
C SER A 39 -37.79 29.17 -29.52
N THR A 40 -39.07 28.83 -29.62
CA THR A 40 -39.77 27.60 -29.29
C THR A 40 -39.31 26.33 -30.03
N ASN A 41 -39.37 25.22 -29.29
CA ASN A 41 -39.46 23.81 -29.68
C ASN A 41 -39.87 23.50 -31.13
N ALA A 42 -39.04 22.69 -31.79
CA ALA A 42 -39.47 21.70 -32.76
C ALA A 42 -38.92 20.34 -32.31
N GLY A 43 -39.83 19.43 -31.96
CA GLY A 43 -39.50 18.11 -31.43
C GLY A 43 -38.81 17.23 -32.46
N THR A 44 -37.70 16.63 -32.04
CA THR A 44 -37.11 15.46 -32.68
C THR A 44 -37.20 14.31 -31.68
N LYS A 45 -37.73 13.19 -32.17
CA LYS A 45 -37.97 11.95 -31.43
C LYS A 45 -36.75 11.55 -30.61
N ALA A 46 -36.98 11.29 -29.33
CA ALA A 46 -36.08 10.54 -28.47
C ALA A 46 -35.77 9.19 -29.13
N GLY A 47 -34.56 9.07 -29.67
CA GLY A 47 -33.81 7.84 -29.49
C GLY A 47 -33.17 7.94 -28.11
N GLU A 48 -33.25 6.89 -27.31
CA GLU A 48 -32.42 6.73 -26.12
C GLU A 48 -30.96 6.80 -26.57
N SER A 49 -30.36 8.00 -26.49
CA SER A 49 -28.92 8.13 -26.35
C SER A 49 -28.65 7.87 -24.87
N GLY A 50 -28.11 6.70 -24.54
CA GLY A 50 -27.44 6.54 -23.25
C GLY A 50 -26.46 7.70 -23.12
N GLY A 51 -26.66 8.56 -22.12
CA GLY A 51 -25.72 9.65 -21.84
C GLY A 51 -24.35 9.08 -21.51
N GLU A 52 -23.31 9.89 -21.69
CA GLU A 52 -21.95 9.57 -21.23
C GLU A 52 -22.00 9.11 -19.76
N LYS A 53 -21.51 7.90 -19.49
CA LYS A 53 -21.46 7.34 -18.15
C LYS A 53 -20.22 7.87 -17.44
N THR A 54 -20.40 8.71 -16.43
CA THR A 54 -19.31 9.22 -15.58
C THR A 54 -19.33 8.53 -14.23
N LEU A 55 -18.18 8.03 -13.78
CA LEU A 55 -17.94 7.58 -12.41
C LEU A 55 -17.16 8.65 -11.64
N ASN A 56 -17.75 9.20 -10.58
CA ASN A 56 -17.08 10.15 -9.68
C ASN A 56 -16.60 9.40 -8.43
N VAL A 57 -15.29 9.36 -8.24
CA VAL A 57 -14.64 8.67 -7.12
C VAL A 57 -14.10 9.71 -6.14
N GLY A 58 -14.23 9.44 -4.85
CA GLY A 58 -13.58 10.18 -3.77
C GLY A 58 -12.47 9.37 -3.13
N THR A 59 -11.37 10.06 -2.77
CA THR A 59 -10.25 9.50 -2.01
C THR A 59 -9.62 10.57 -1.12
N ILE A 60 -9.04 10.16 0.00
CA ILE A 60 -8.17 11.02 0.81
C ILE A 60 -6.69 10.93 0.44
N ASN A 61 -6.33 9.98 -0.42
CA ASN A 61 -4.96 9.83 -0.87
C ASN A 61 -4.73 10.65 -2.14
N VAL A 62 -3.56 11.25 -2.27
CA VAL A 62 -3.14 11.92 -3.51
C VAL A 62 -2.58 10.87 -4.47
N LEU A 63 -3.06 10.86 -5.72
CA LEU A 63 -2.59 9.90 -6.74
C LEU A 63 -1.08 10.00 -7.00
N GLY A 64 -0.50 11.21 -6.86
CA GLY A 64 0.93 11.44 -7.07
C GLY A 64 1.27 11.55 -8.54
N THR A 65 1.80 10.49 -9.15
CA THR A 65 2.21 10.47 -10.56
C THR A 65 1.95 9.10 -11.18
N PHE A 66 1.95 9.06 -12.50
CA PHE A 66 1.91 7.84 -13.31
C PHE A 66 3.33 7.32 -13.66
N MET A 67 4.38 7.90 -13.06
CA MET A 67 5.78 7.51 -13.28
C MET A 67 6.20 6.37 -12.34
N PRO A 68 6.86 5.31 -12.84
CA PRO A 68 7.19 4.10 -12.07
C PRO A 68 8.16 4.35 -10.92
N GLY A 69 7.81 3.78 -9.77
CA GLY A 69 8.47 3.95 -8.48
C GLY A 69 8.46 5.38 -7.95
N SER A 70 7.55 6.21 -8.43
CA SER A 70 7.33 7.56 -7.91
C SER A 70 5.85 7.86 -7.67
N GLU A 71 4.98 6.95 -8.11
CA GLU A 71 3.58 6.89 -7.73
C GLU A 71 3.42 6.78 -6.21
N ASN A 72 2.25 7.23 -5.73
CA ASN A 72 1.82 6.86 -4.40
C ASN A 72 1.33 5.40 -4.45
N GLU A 73 2.02 4.50 -3.76
CA GLU A 73 1.75 3.06 -3.79
C GLU A 73 0.37 2.69 -3.24
N VAL A 74 -0.19 3.55 -2.37
CA VAL A 74 -1.58 3.43 -1.87
C VAL A 74 -2.61 3.83 -2.95
N CYS A 75 -2.15 4.31 -4.11
CA CYS A 75 -2.96 4.89 -5.18
C CYS A 75 -2.86 4.17 -6.53
N HIS A 76 -2.51 2.89 -6.56
CA HIS A 76 -2.45 2.12 -7.80
C HIS A 76 -3.77 2.12 -8.61
N TRP A 77 -4.92 2.38 -7.97
CA TRP A 77 -6.24 2.49 -8.63
C TRP A 77 -6.26 3.46 -9.82
N GLY A 78 -5.48 4.54 -9.81
CA GLY A 78 -5.39 5.46 -10.95
C GLY A 78 -4.49 4.91 -12.05
N CYS A 79 -3.34 4.35 -11.69
CA CYS A 79 -2.37 3.78 -12.62
C CYS A 79 -2.94 2.56 -13.35
N TYR A 80 -3.74 1.71 -12.69
CA TYR A 80 -4.45 0.61 -13.33
C TYR A 80 -5.31 1.08 -14.50
N LEU A 81 -5.94 2.26 -14.45
CA LEU A 81 -6.78 2.71 -15.56
C LEU A 81 -5.96 3.14 -16.78
N VAL A 82 -4.72 3.60 -16.59
CA VAL A 82 -3.85 4.14 -17.65
C VAL A 82 -2.91 3.07 -18.22
N TYR A 83 -2.44 2.13 -17.41
CA TYR A 83 -1.52 1.07 -17.83
C TYR A 83 -2.09 -0.32 -17.61
N ASP A 84 -1.79 -1.25 -18.52
CA ASP A 84 -1.91 -2.67 -18.23
C ASP A 84 -0.74 -3.16 -17.40
N TYR A 85 -0.99 -4.16 -16.55
CA TYR A 85 -0.03 -4.76 -15.65
C TYR A 85 0.38 -6.14 -16.13
N LEU A 86 1.60 -6.56 -15.75
CA LEU A 86 2.06 -7.92 -16.04
C LEU A 86 1.12 -8.96 -15.45
N PHE A 87 0.71 -8.77 -14.20
CA PHE A 87 -0.22 -9.65 -13.50
C PHE A 87 -1.30 -8.86 -12.77
N TYR A 88 -2.49 -9.44 -12.78
CA TYR A 88 -3.65 -9.11 -11.97
C TYR A 88 -3.99 -10.34 -11.13
N TYR A 89 -4.92 -10.20 -10.19
CA TYR A 89 -5.35 -11.30 -9.33
C TYR A 89 -6.86 -11.30 -9.25
N ASP A 90 -7.48 -12.47 -9.26
CA ASP A 90 -8.92 -12.60 -9.07
C ASP A 90 -9.32 -12.52 -7.58
N GLU A 91 -10.61 -12.68 -7.27
CA GLU A 91 -11.14 -12.66 -5.90
C GLU A 91 -10.58 -13.80 -5.02
N ASP A 92 -10.04 -14.86 -5.65
CA ASP A 92 -9.44 -16.03 -4.99
C ASP A 92 -7.89 -15.91 -4.93
N ASN A 93 -7.33 -14.75 -5.29
CA ASN A 93 -5.89 -14.46 -5.36
C ASN A 93 -5.11 -15.28 -6.40
N ASN A 94 -5.78 -15.84 -7.40
CA ASN A 94 -5.08 -16.48 -8.51
C ASN A 94 -4.54 -15.42 -9.47
N PRO A 95 -3.25 -15.49 -9.85
CA PRO A 95 -2.69 -14.55 -10.82
C PRO A 95 -3.23 -14.83 -12.22
N PHE A 96 -3.57 -13.76 -12.94
CA PHE A 96 -3.86 -13.78 -14.37
C PHE A 96 -3.17 -12.61 -15.08
N SER A 97 -3.06 -12.66 -16.40
CA SER A 97 -2.48 -11.59 -17.19
C SER A 97 -3.35 -11.27 -18.39
N ASP A 98 -3.57 -9.99 -18.63
CA ASP A 98 -4.24 -9.51 -19.84
C ASP A 98 -3.25 -9.43 -21.02
N ILE A 99 -1.95 -9.25 -20.76
CA ILE A 99 -0.91 -9.00 -21.78
C ILE A 99 -0.04 -10.22 -22.10
N LEU A 100 -0.14 -11.30 -21.32
CA LEU A 100 0.56 -12.56 -21.57
C LEU A 100 -0.42 -13.65 -22.04
N LYS A 101 0.04 -14.52 -22.94
CA LYS A 101 -0.67 -15.74 -23.39
C LYS A 101 -0.47 -16.88 -22.40
N GLU A 102 0.75 -17.03 -21.90
CA GLU A 102 1.18 -18.11 -21.02
C GLU A 102 2.44 -17.67 -20.25
N TRP A 103 2.66 -18.24 -19.07
CA TRP A 103 3.91 -18.08 -18.32
C TRP A 103 4.18 -19.33 -17.49
N HIS A 104 5.46 -19.63 -17.28
CA HIS A 104 5.90 -20.78 -16.48
C HIS A 104 7.37 -20.64 -16.06
N TYR A 105 7.78 -21.40 -15.04
CA TYR A 105 9.19 -21.64 -14.78
C TYR A 105 9.70 -22.81 -15.63
N GLU A 106 10.94 -22.71 -16.12
CA GLU A 106 11.64 -23.86 -16.70
C GLU A 106 11.88 -24.96 -15.64
N GLU A 107 12.23 -26.17 -16.09
CA GLU A 107 12.46 -27.32 -15.18
C GLU A 107 13.54 -27.08 -14.11
N ASP A 108 14.43 -26.11 -14.32
CA ASP A 108 15.47 -25.74 -13.36
C ASP A 108 14.99 -24.81 -12.24
N GLY A 109 13.76 -24.29 -12.32
CA GLY A 109 13.16 -23.39 -11.32
C GLY A 109 13.81 -22.00 -11.23
N THR A 110 14.75 -21.67 -12.13
CA THR A 110 15.51 -20.41 -12.10
C THR A 110 15.18 -19.47 -13.26
N THR A 111 14.66 -19.99 -14.38
CA THR A 111 14.22 -19.16 -15.50
C THR A 111 12.70 -19.05 -15.54
N PHE A 112 12.18 -17.83 -15.47
CA PHE A 112 10.76 -17.53 -15.65
C PHE A 112 10.49 -17.09 -17.09
N VAL A 113 9.62 -17.81 -17.78
CA VAL A 113 9.27 -17.61 -19.19
C VAL A 113 7.91 -16.92 -19.26
N MET A 114 7.83 -15.83 -20.01
CA MET A 114 6.60 -15.06 -20.27
C MET A 114 6.35 -14.97 -21.76
N GLU A 115 5.27 -15.59 -22.24
CA GLU A 115 4.82 -15.49 -23.62
C GLU A 115 3.85 -14.33 -23.76
N CYS A 116 4.25 -13.30 -24.50
CA CYS A 116 3.50 -12.07 -24.66
C CYS A 116 2.42 -12.19 -25.75
N ARG A 117 1.37 -11.39 -25.59
CA ARG A 117 0.42 -11.11 -26.66
C ARG A 117 1.05 -10.27 -27.78
N ASP A 118 0.59 -10.50 -28.99
CA ASP A 118 1.01 -9.77 -30.19
C ASP A 118 -0.04 -8.76 -30.68
N ASP A 119 -1.11 -8.54 -29.91
CA ASP A 119 -2.19 -7.61 -30.24
C ASP A 119 -2.39 -6.52 -29.18
N VAL A 120 -1.37 -6.27 -28.34
CA VAL A 120 -1.37 -5.22 -27.31
C VAL A 120 -0.73 -3.95 -27.85
N TYR A 121 -1.36 -2.80 -27.61
CA TYR A 121 -0.93 -1.50 -28.14
C TYR A 121 -0.97 -0.39 -27.09
N PHE A 122 0.06 0.45 -27.11
CA PHE A 122 0.14 1.67 -26.31
C PHE A 122 -0.73 2.80 -26.89
N ALA A 123 -0.91 3.88 -26.11
CA ALA A 123 -1.77 5.00 -26.51
C ALA A 123 -1.28 5.73 -27.77
N ASN A 124 0.05 5.78 -27.99
CA ASN A 124 0.67 6.31 -29.21
C ASN A 124 0.50 5.40 -30.45
N GLY A 125 0.00 4.17 -30.27
CA GLY A 125 -0.20 3.17 -31.32
C GLY A 125 0.98 2.21 -31.52
N ASP A 126 2.04 2.33 -30.73
CA ASP A 126 3.14 1.38 -30.77
C ASP A 126 2.70 0.01 -30.25
N GLN A 127 3.21 -1.05 -30.87
CA GLN A 127 2.90 -2.43 -30.50
C GLN A 127 3.81 -2.85 -29.35
N MET A 128 3.23 -3.47 -28.33
CA MET A 128 4.02 -4.08 -27.24
C MET A 128 4.91 -5.20 -27.79
N THR A 129 6.13 -5.27 -27.26
CA THR A 129 7.07 -6.37 -27.45
C THR A 129 7.55 -6.92 -26.10
N GLY A 130 8.30 -8.03 -26.12
CA GLY A 130 8.98 -8.56 -24.95
C GLY A 130 10.06 -7.62 -24.39
N ASP A 131 10.63 -6.75 -25.24
CA ASP A 131 11.61 -5.75 -24.78
C ASP A 131 10.94 -4.75 -23.82
N ASP A 132 9.71 -4.32 -24.12
CA ASP A 132 8.91 -3.45 -23.25
C ASP A 132 8.62 -4.09 -21.89
N VAL A 133 8.31 -5.40 -21.89
CA VAL A 133 8.08 -6.17 -20.65
C VAL A 133 9.36 -6.21 -19.81
N LEU A 134 10.50 -6.57 -20.40
CA LEU A 134 11.79 -6.62 -19.68
C LEU A 134 12.21 -5.23 -19.19
N PHE A 135 12.02 -4.20 -20.03
CA PHE A 135 12.28 -2.81 -19.70
C PHE A 135 11.44 -2.34 -18.51
N SER A 136 10.16 -2.69 -18.46
CA SER A 136 9.24 -2.32 -17.38
C SER A 136 9.73 -2.83 -16.02
N ILE A 137 10.15 -4.09 -15.96
CA ILE A 137 10.69 -4.70 -14.74
C ILE A 137 12.02 -4.04 -14.35
N LYS A 138 12.92 -3.90 -15.34
CA LYS A 138 14.26 -3.33 -15.12
C LYS A 138 14.21 -1.88 -14.67
N THR A 139 13.21 -1.11 -15.12
CA THR A 139 13.01 0.29 -14.75
C THR A 139 12.86 0.46 -13.23
N LEU A 140 12.18 -0.46 -12.55
CA LEU A 140 12.04 -0.44 -11.09
C LEU A 140 13.40 -0.59 -10.38
N VAL A 141 14.33 -1.36 -10.96
CA VAL A 141 15.67 -1.55 -10.42
C VAL A 141 16.58 -0.37 -10.75
N ASP A 142 16.60 0.06 -12.01
CA ASP A 142 17.50 1.13 -12.49
C ASP A 142 17.19 2.49 -11.85
N ARG A 143 15.93 2.69 -11.43
CA ARG A 143 15.49 3.89 -10.71
C ARG A 143 15.65 3.77 -9.20
N GLU A 144 16.18 2.66 -8.68
CA GLU A 144 16.37 2.41 -7.24
C GLU A 144 15.06 2.60 -6.45
N THR A 145 13.95 2.14 -7.03
CA THR A 145 12.63 2.21 -6.39
C THR A 145 12.60 1.32 -5.14
N ASN A 146 11.61 1.49 -4.27
CA ASN A 146 11.45 0.60 -3.11
C ASN A 146 11.19 -0.88 -3.52
N GLN A 147 10.63 -1.09 -4.72
CA GLN A 147 10.42 -2.41 -5.32
C GLN A 147 11.70 -2.99 -5.94
N ALA A 148 12.80 -2.25 -6.06
CA ALA A 148 14.05 -2.75 -6.65
C ALA A 148 14.57 -4.01 -5.94
N ALA A 149 14.37 -4.11 -4.62
CA ALA A 149 14.77 -5.25 -3.81
C ALA A 149 14.08 -6.57 -4.24
N TYR A 150 12.96 -6.48 -4.96
CA TYR A 150 12.14 -7.62 -5.35
C TYR A 150 12.77 -8.44 -6.47
N TYR A 151 13.63 -7.77 -7.23
CA TYR A 151 14.33 -8.32 -8.38
C TYR A 151 15.81 -8.58 -8.06
N ALA A 152 16.18 -8.63 -6.78
CA ALA A 152 17.56 -8.82 -6.35
C ALA A 152 18.17 -10.16 -6.80
N THR A 153 17.35 -11.17 -7.07
CA THR A 153 17.80 -12.48 -7.58
C THR A 153 17.93 -12.51 -9.10
N VAL A 154 17.42 -11.52 -9.84
CA VAL A 154 17.40 -11.51 -11.30
C VAL A 154 18.83 -11.40 -11.86
N ASP A 155 19.17 -12.30 -12.78
CA ASP A 155 20.38 -12.27 -13.58
C ASP A 155 20.10 -11.56 -14.91
N TRP A 156 20.28 -10.24 -14.91
CA TRP A 156 20.00 -9.39 -16.07
C TRP A 156 20.87 -9.73 -17.30
N ASP A 157 22.09 -10.26 -17.10
CA ASP A 157 22.99 -10.63 -18.18
C ASP A 157 22.56 -11.93 -18.89
N LYS A 158 21.76 -12.76 -18.22
CA LYS A 158 21.18 -13.99 -18.78
C LYS A 158 19.71 -13.86 -19.16
N SER A 159 19.08 -12.74 -18.85
CA SER A 159 17.70 -12.47 -19.24
C SER A 159 17.66 -11.93 -20.67
N TYR A 160 16.73 -12.41 -21.49
CA TYR A 160 16.66 -12.05 -22.90
C TYR A 160 15.26 -12.20 -23.49
N VAL A 161 15.05 -11.61 -24.66
CA VAL A 161 13.84 -11.77 -25.47
C VAL A 161 14.15 -12.67 -26.67
N SER A 162 13.21 -13.56 -27.01
CA SER A 162 13.29 -14.43 -28.19
C SER A 162 13.47 -13.65 -29.50
N GLU A 163 13.97 -14.32 -30.55
CA GLU A 163 14.19 -13.69 -31.86
C GLU A 163 12.91 -13.15 -32.52
N ASP A 164 11.75 -13.71 -32.18
CA ASP A 164 10.44 -13.22 -32.66
C ASP A 164 9.91 -12.02 -31.86
N GLY A 165 10.56 -11.66 -30.75
CA GLY A 165 10.26 -10.48 -29.96
C GLY A 165 9.12 -10.63 -28.96
N PHE A 166 8.53 -11.82 -28.78
CA PHE A 166 7.32 -12.01 -27.95
C PHE A 166 7.46 -13.01 -26.80
N THR A 167 8.64 -13.59 -26.56
CA THR A 167 8.88 -14.43 -25.39
C THR A 167 10.03 -13.85 -24.57
N VAL A 168 9.75 -13.53 -23.31
CA VAL A 168 10.75 -13.04 -22.35
C VAL A 168 11.23 -14.18 -21.49
N TYR A 169 12.55 -14.33 -21.38
CA TYR A 169 13.22 -15.25 -20.47
C TYR A 169 13.87 -14.42 -19.36
N LEU A 170 13.31 -14.47 -18.16
CA LEU A 170 13.83 -13.78 -16.98
C LEU A 170 14.58 -14.77 -16.08
N ALA A 171 15.90 -14.71 -16.12
CA ALA A 171 16.76 -15.62 -15.37
C ALA A 171 16.95 -15.15 -13.92
N ASN A 172 16.98 -16.08 -12.97
CA ASN A 172 17.37 -15.84 -11.59
C ASN A 172 18.68 -16.56 -11.25
N THR A 173 19.40 -16.01 -10.28
CA THR A 173 20.65 -16.58 -9.77
C THR A 173 20.44 -17.83 -8.90
N GLN A 174 19.22 -18.05 -8.43
CA GLN A 174 18.77 -19.21 -7.65
C GLN A 174 17.24 -19.34 -7.75
N GLU A 175 16.67 -20.46 -7.28
CA GLU A 175 15.23 -20.58 -7.15
C GLU A 175 14.69 -19.47 -6.25
N PHE A 176 13.57 -18.87 -6.66
CA PHE A 176 12.91 -17.81 -5.92
C PHE A 176 11.41 -17.96 -6.08
N GLY A 177 10.81 -18.58 -5.06
CA GLY A 177 9.39 -18.91 -4.99
C GLY A 177 8.47 -17.69 -5.13
N PRO A 178 8.71 -16.59 -4.40
CA PRO A 178 7.88 -15.39 -4.53
C PRO A 178 7.77 -14.98 -6.01
N GLY A 179 8.86 -15.09 -6.76
CA GLY A 179 8.83 -14.95 -8.21
C GLY A 179 8.40 -13.58 -8.67
N ILE A 180 8.44 -13.29 -9.96
CA ILE A 180 7.93 -11.98 -10.43
C ILE A 180 6.42 -11.85 -10.28
N ILE A 181 5.72 -12.99 -10.36
CA ILE A 181 4.26 -13.04 -10.28
C ILE A 181 3.76 -12.50 -8.95
N ASN A 182 4.48 -12.65 -7.84
CA ASN A 182 3.97 -12.24 -6.53
C ASN A 182 4.72 -11.04 -5.93
N MET A 183 5.61 -10.44 -6.73
CA MET A 183 6.57 -9.45 -6.26
C MET A 183 6.30 -8.07 -6.87
N GLY A 184 5.03 -7.66 -6.90
CA GLY A 184 4.66 -6.27 -7.10
C GLY A 184 3.86 -5.94 -8.35
N VAL A 185 3.59 -4.64 -8.47
CA VAL A 185 2.61 -4.03 -9.37
C VAL A 185 3.41 -3.46 -10.55
N VAL A 186 3.87 -4.34 -11.44
CA VAL A 186 4.63 -3.93 -12.63
C VAL A 186 3.67 -3.57 -13.75
N TYR A 187 3.60 -2.29 -14.07
CA TYR A 187 2.88 -1.83 -15.25
C TYR A 187 3.77 -1.80 -16.48
N LEU A 188 3.16 -2.08 -17.62
CA LEU A 188 3.80 -2.11 -18.91
C LEU A 188 4.12 -0.69 -19.39
N LEU A 189 5.40 -0.44 -19.65
CA LEU A 189 5.94 0.81 -20.17
C LEU A 189 6.34 0.62 -21.64
N ASP A 190 6.02 1.60 -22.47
CA ASP A 190 6.60 1.73 -23.80
C ASP A 190 8.05 2.18 -23.66
N GLN A 191 9.00 1.29 -23.97
CA GLN A 191 10.42 1.57 -23.83
C GLN A 191 10.83 2.79 -24.66
N SER A 192 10.36 2.88 -25.91
CA SER A 192 10.75 3.91 -26.84
C SER A 192 10.27 5.30 -26.38
N TRP A 193 9.03 5.37 -25.88
CA TRP A 193 8.48 6.59 -25.32
C TRP A 193 9.20 7.00 -24.03
N CYS A 194 9.56 6.04 -23.18
CA CYS A 194 10.31 6.32 -21.94
C CYS A 194 11.72 6.83 -22.23
N GLU A 195 12.41 6.28 -23.24
CA GLU A 195 13.73 6.75 -23.66
C GLU A 195 13.68 8.16 -24.26
N GLU A 196 12.63 8.52 -25.00
CA GLU A 196 12.43 9.87 -25.54
C GLU A 196 12.05 10.89 -24.46
N THR A 197 11.13 10.50 -23.57
CA THR A 197 10.54 11.38 -22.55
C THR A 197 11.49 11.58 -21.37
N GLY A 198 12.20 10.52 -20.98
CA GLY A 198 13.00 10.46 -19.77
C GLY A 198 12.18 10.48 -18.49
N PHE A 199 12.88 10.38 -17.36
CA PHE A 199 12.28 10.34 -16.02
C PHE A 199 12.60 11.57 -15.15
N ASP A 200 13.38 12.52 -15.67
CA ASP A 200 13.75 13.74 -14.93
C ASP A 200 12.63 14.79 -14.94
N ASN A 201 11.73 14.73 -15.92
CA ASN A 201 10.60 15.64 -16.05
C ASN A 201 9.30 14.89 -15.76
N ILE A 202 8.57 15.34 -14.73
CA ILE A 202 7.32 14.72 -14.29
C ILE A 202 6.11 15.11 -15.16
N ASP A 203 6.15 16.26 -15.84
CA ASP A 203 4.99 16.83 -16.54
C ASP A 203 4.34 15.88 -17.58
N PRO A 204 5.11 15.16 -18.44
CA PRO A 204 4.54 14.22 -19.39
C PRO A 204 3.85 13.05 -18.69
N TRP A 205 4.43 12.57 -17.58
CA TRP A 205 3.86 11.49 -16.79
C TRP A 205 2.55 11.92 -16.14
N LEU A 206 2.37 13.18 -15.75
CA LEU A 206 1.10 13.65 -15.17
C LEU A 206 0.01 13.89 -16.21
N ASN A 207 0.35 14.50 -17.36
CA ASN A 207 -0.65 15.07 -18.26
C ASN A 207 -0.87 14.27 -19.54
N ALA A 208 0.11 13.47 -19.96
CA ALA A 208 0.04 12.66 -21.17
C ALA A 208 0.88 11.37 -21.06
N PRO A 209 0.69 10.56 -20.00
CA PRO A 209 1.39 9.28 -19.89
C PRO A 209 1.01 8.37 -21.06
N ASN A 210 2.01 7.71 -21.65
CA ASN A 210 1.78 6.73 -22.71
C ASN A 210 1.61 5.33 -22.13
N GLY A 211 0.37 4.99 -21.79
CA GLY A 211 0.02 3.68 -21.22
C GLY A 211 -0.70 2.75 -22.20
N SER A 212 -0.69 1.46 -21.87
CA SER A 212 -1.40 0.42 -22.61
C SER A 212 -2.86 0.26 -22.20
N GLY A 213 -3.27 0.79 -21.05
CA GLY A 213 -4.58 0.58 -20.44
C GLY A 213 -5.77 1.25 -21.14
N PRO A 214 -6.99 1.04 -20.61
CA PRO A 214 -8.24 1.45 -21.25
C PRO A 214 -8.57 2.94 -21.15
N TYR A 215 -7.84 3.73 -20.36
CA TYR A 215 -8.07 5.16 -20.23
C TYR A 215 -6.84 6.00 -20.57
N GLU A 216 -7.09 7.24 -20.98
CA GLU A 216 -6.11 8.30 -21.12
C GLU A 216 -6.39 9.45 -20.14
N VAL A 217 -5.33 10.17 -19.75
CA VAL A 217 -5.47 11.35 -18.89
C VAL A 217 -6.05 12.50 -19.70
N ALA A 218 -7.22 13.00 -19.29
CA ALA A 218 -7.84 14.17 -19.89
C ALA A 218 -7.48 15.46 -19.15
N GLU A 219 -7.36 15.40 -17.82
CA GLU A 219 -6.95 16.53 -16.98
C GLU A 219 -6.35 16.02 -15.68
N TYR A 220 -5.23 16.60 -15.27
CA TYR A 220 -4.60 16.35 -13.96
C TYR A 220 -4.41 17.67 -13.23
N VAL A 221 -5.09 17.83 -12.10
CA VAL A 221 -4.91 18.98 -11.19
C VAL A 221 -4.30 18.46 -9.90
N THR A 222 -3.02 18.77 -9.68
CA THR A 222 -2.24 18.35 -8.51
C THR A 222 -2.99 18.61 -7.21
N ASP A 223 -3.01 17.61 -6.33
CA ASP A 223 -3.67 17.61 -5.03
C ASP A 223 -5.18 17.95 -5.08
N SER A 224 -5.83 17.79 -6.23
CA SER A 224 -7.25 18.08 -6.39
C SER A 224 -8.03 16.98 -7.11
N TYR A 225 -7.76 16.73 -8.39
CA TYR A 225 -8.46 15.67 -9.11
C TYR A 225 -7.71 15.22 -10.36
N VAL A 226 -8.02 14.00 -10.81
CA VAL A 226 -7.67 13.52 -12.15
C VAL A 226 -8.96 13.13 -12.88
N THR A 227 -9.06 13.52 -14.15
CA THR A 227 -10.12 13.08 -15.06
C THR A 227 -9.51 12.18 -16.12
N LEU A 228 -10.03 10.97 -16.20
CA LEU A 228 -9.62 9.94 -17.14
C LEU A 228 -10.75 9.68 -18.13
N LYS A 229 -10.43 9.53 -19.41
CA LYS A 229 -11.40 9.21 -20.47
C LYS A 229 -11.11 7.87 -21.09
N ARG A 230 -12.15 7.08 -21.33
CA ARG A 230 -12.01 5.78 -21.97
C ARG A 230 -11.44 5.96 -23.37
N ARG A 231 -10.43 5.16 -23.70
CA ARG A 231 -9.77 5.15 -24.98
C ARG A 231 -10.51 4.25 -25.96
N ASP A 232 -11.09 4.83 -27.01
CA ASP A 232 -11.78 4.08 -28.07
C ASP A 232 -10.83 3.12 -28.83
N SER A 233 -9.53 3.40 -28.80
CA SER A 233 -8.48 2.58 -29.40
C SER A 233 -7.82 1.59 -28.42
N TYR A 234 -8.43 1.33 -27.26
CA TYR A 234 -7.96 0.25 -26.38
C TYR A 234 -7.98 -1.09 -27.13
N TRP A 235 -6.90 -1.85 -26.96
CA TRP A 235 -6.67 -3.08 -27.71
C TRP A 235 -7.55 -4.24 -27.20
N GLY A 236 -7.94 -4.21 -25.92
CA GLY A 236 -8.80 -5.19 -25.30
C GLY A 236 -10.29 -4.81 -25.30
N GLU A 237 -11.14 -5.72 -24.82
CA GLU A 237 -12.53 -5.38 -24.51
C GLU A 237 -12.61 -4.71 -23.13
N PHE A 238 -13.35 -3.60 -23.04
CA PHE A 238 -13.52 -2.89 -21.77
C PHE A 238 -14.92 -2.28 -21.67
N THR A 239 -15.59 -2.48 -20.52
CA THR A 239 -17.00 -2.10 -20.31
C THR A 239 -17.21 -1.10 -19.18
N GLY A 240 -16.13 -0.50 -18.67
CA GLY A 240 -16.21 0.53 -17.64
C GLY A 240 -16.78 1.86 -18.14
N ALA A 241 -16.81 2.84 -17.24
CA ALA A 241 -17.31 4.19 -17.48
C ALA A 241 -16.66 4.86 -18.71
N ASP A 242 -17.37 5.80 -19.32
CA ASP A 242 -16.81 6.61 -20.40
C ASP A 242 -15.79 7.64 -19.84
N THR A 243 -16.09 8.16 -18.65
CA THR A 243 -15.21 9.08 -17.90
C THR A 243 -15.12 8.63 -16.44
N VAL A 244 -13.91 8.60 -15.89
CA VAL A 244 -13.67 8.42 -14.45
C VAL A 244 -13.05 9.70 -13.91
N LYS A 245 -13.69 10.32 -12.92
CA LYS A 245 -13.15 11.48 -12.22
C LYS A 245 -12.83 11.11 -10.79
N ILE A 246 -11.55 11.16 -10.44
CA ILE A 246 -11.08 10.83 -9.10
C ILE A 246 -10.75 12.14 -8.38
N ASN A 247 -11.47 12.42 -7.29
CA ASN A 247 -11.39 13.65 -6.52
C ASN A 247 -10.67 13.38 -5.20
N HIS A 248 -9.64 14.17 -4.92
CA HIS A 248 -8.94 14.17 -3.65
C HIS A 248 -9.67 15.07 -2.64
N TYR A 249 -9.82 14.55 -1.42
CA TYR A 249 -10.36 15.26 -0.28
C TYR A 249 -9.31 15.31 0.83
N ALA A 250 -9.19 16.44 1.50
CA ALA A 250 -8.25 16.58 2.62
C ALA A 250 -8.72 15.85 3.90
N GLU A 251 -10.01 15.54 4.01
CA GLU A 251 -10.64 15.00 5.22
C GLU A 251 -11.70 13.96 4.85
N ASP A 252 -11.71 12.80 5.51
CA ASP A 252 -12.67 11.72 5.27
C ASP A 252 -14.12 12.18 5.43
N SER A 253 -14.39 12.97 6.47
CA SER A 253 -15.74 13.49 6.73
C SER A 253 -16.29 14.34 5.59
N ALA A 254 -15.42 15.08 4.87
CA ALA A 254 -15.83 15.88 3.71
C ALA A 254 -16.13 14.99 2.50
N MET A 255 -15.30 13.98 2.25
CA MET A 255 -15.52 12.98 1.21
C MET A 255 -16.83 12.21 1.46
N TYR A 256 -17.08 11.76 2.69
CA TYR A 256 -18.30 11.05 3.03
C TYR A 256 -19.55 11.92 2.86
N MET A 257 -19.50 13.20 3.21
CA MET A 257 -20.60 14.14 2.90
C MET A 257 -20.83 14.31 1.40
N ALA A 258 -19.77 14.31 0.58
CA ALA A 258 -19.90 14.34 -0.87
C ALA A 258 -20.60 13.08 -1.40
N LEU A 259 -20.37 11.92 -0.80
CA LEU A 259 -21.09 10.69 -1.10
C LEU A 259 -22.58 10.78 -0.68
N GLU A 260 -22.87 11.22 0.55
CA GLU A 260 -24.25 11.38 1.07
C GLU A 260 -25.09 12.33 0.20
N THR A 261 -24.46 13.37 -0.36
CA THR A 261 -25.12 14.35 -1.22
C THR A 261 -25.18 13.95 -2.70
N GLY A 262 -24.48 12.86 -3.08
CA GLY A 262 -24.41 12.35 -4.45
C GLY A 262 -23.49 13.15 -5.38
N GLU A 263 -22.57 13.96 -4.83
CA GLU A 263 -21.49 14.63 -5.56
C GLU A 263 -20.45 13.63 -6.06
N ILE A 264 -20.15 12.59 -5.26
CA ILE A 264 -19.40 11.41 -5.69
C ILE A 264 -20.29 10.17 -5.65
N ASP A 265 -19.89 9.16 -6.43
CA ASP A 265 -20.61 7.91 -6.60
C ASP A 265 -19.99 6.78 -5.76
N LEU A 266 -18.70 6.86 -5.50
CA LEU A 266 -17.91 5.89 -4.74
C LEU A 266 -16.85 6.63 -3.90
N ALA A 267 -16.73 6.30 -2.63
CA ALA A 267 -15.61 6.64 -1.77
C ALA A 267 -14.72 5.40 -1.59
N LEU A 268 -13.43 5.52 -1.91
CA LEU A 268 -12.49 4.39 -1.83
C LEU A 268 -12.28 3.88 -0.41
N ASN A 269 -12.48 4.76 0.58
CA ASN A 269 -12.52 4.40 1.99
C ASN A 269 -13.44 5.38 2.72
N ILE A 270 -13.91 5.04 3.93
CA ILE A 270 -14.60 5.95 4.83
C ILE A 270 -13.99 5.82 6.22
N ALA A 271 -13.97 6.92 6.98
CA ALA A 271 -13.46 6.89 8.35
C ALA A 271 -14.25 5.89 9.22
N GLU A 272 -13.57 5.29 10.19
CA GLU A 272 -14.17 4.36 11.15
C GLU A 272 -15.37 4.98 11.89
N SER A 273 -15.31 6.29 12.17
CA SER A 273 -16.40 7.03 12.81
C SER A 273 -17.66 7.17 11.95
N ASP A 274 -17.54 7.02 10.63
CA ASP A 274 -18.65 7.12 9.68
C ASP A 274 -19.21 5.75 9.28
N TYR A 275 -18.50 4.65 9.57
CA TYR A 275 -18.89 3.29 9.19
C TYR A 275 -20.31 2.91 9.63
N SER A 276 -20.59 3.05 10.93
CA SER A 276 -21.91 2.73 11.50
C SER A 276 -23.03 3.60 10.90
N ARG A 277 -22.73 4.86 10.58
CA ARG A 277 -23.68 5.76 9.91
C ARG A 277 -23.97 5.28 8.48
N ALA A 278 -22.94 4.90 7.73
CA ALA A 278 -23.06 4.40 6.36
C ALA A 278 -23.90 3.13 6.25
N LEU A 279 -23.75 2.19 7.20
CA LEU A 279 -24.56 0.96 7.25
C LEU A 279 -26.07 1.20 7.45
N THR A 280 -26.46 2.40 7.92
CA THR A 280 -27.86 2.74 8.19
C THR A 280 -28.49 3.67 7.15
N ASP A 281 -27.71 4.18 6.20
CA ASP A 281 -28.20 5.03 5.10
C ASP A 281 -28.68 4.14 3.94
N ASP A 282 -29.95 4.30 3.52
CA ASP A 282 -30.54 3.49 2.45
C ASP A 282 -30.05 3.86 1.04
N LYS A 283 -29.29 4.95 0.91
CA LYS A 283 -28.68 5.42 -0.34
C LYS A 283 -27.21 5.01 -0.48
N ILE A 284 -26.64 4.38 0.55
CA ILE A 284 -25.23 4.00 0.57
C ILE A 284 -25.15 2.50 0.79
N ALA A 285 -24.39 1.82 -0.06
CA ALA A 285 -23.94 0.47 0.19
C ALA A 285 -22.49 0.53 0.69
N VAL A 286 -22.15 -0.35 1.63
CA VAL A 286 -20.80 -0.47 2.16
C VAL A 286 -20.30 -1.89 1.93
N MET A 287 -19.04 -1.99 1.50
CA MET A 287 -18.30 -3.23 1.38
C MET A 287 -17.00 -3.08 2.18
N THR A 288 -16.69 -4.06 3.01
CA THR A 288 -15.41 -4.13 3.71
C THR A 288 -14.45 -5.01 2.93
N THR A 289 -13.18 -4.62 2.88
CA THR A 289 -12.11 -5.44 2.34
C THR A 289 -10.92 -5.38 3.26
N HIS A 290 -10.25 -6.52 3.41
CA HIS A 290 -8.91 -6.55 3.99
C HIS A 290 -7.95 -5.89 3.00
N GLU A 291 -7.12 -4.97 3.48
CA GLU A 291 -6.06 -4.34 2.69
C GLU A 291 -4.89 -5.30 2.43
N GLY A 292 -4.95 -6.50 3.03
CA GLY A 292 -3.87 -7.47 3.04
C GLY A 292 -2.72 -7.04 3.94
N GLU A 293 -2.95 -6.19 4.93
CA GLU A 293 -1.92 -5.66 5.81
C GLU A 293 -2.25 -5.96 7.27
N ASN A 294 -1.32 -6.63 7.95
CA ASN A 294 -1.24 -6.62 9.41
C ASN A 294 -0.34 -5.48 9.89
N ILE A 295 -0.76 -4.77 10.94
CA ILE A 295 0.14 -3.94 11.72
C ILE A 295 0.77 -4.82 12.79
N LEU A 296 2.10 -4.89 12.80
CA LEU A 296 2.88 -5.73 13.68
C LEU A 296 3.60 -4.87 14.72
N LEU A 297 3.75 -5.38 15.95
CA LEU A 297 4.71 -4.88 16.91
C LEU A 297 6.02 -5.62 16.70
N ALA A 298 6.96 -4.96 16.03
CA ALA A 298 8.32 -5.43 15.90
C ALA A 298 9.10 -5.15 17.18
N LEU A 299 9.88 -6.14 17.58
CA LEU A 299 10.65 -6.13 18.80
C LEU A 299 12.13 -6.26 18.42
N ASP A 300 13.01 -5.43 18.97
CA ASP A 300 14.45 -5.61 18.79
C ASP A 300 14.89 -6.89 19.52
N ASN A 301 14.85 -8.03 18.84
CA ASN A 301 15.15 -9.34 19.41
C ASN A 301 16.63 -9.45 19.86
N ASN A 302 17.48 -8.48 19.52
CA ASN A 302 18.88 -8.41 19.96
C ASN A 302 19.07 -7.44 21.15
N ASN A 303 18.06 -6.65 21.51
CA ASN A 303 18.05 -5.83 22.71
C ASN A 303 18.29 -6.68 23.96
N GLN A 304 18.96 -6.11 24.96
CA GLN A 304 19.33 -6.80 26.19
C GLN A 304 18.15 -7.44 26.96
N TYR A 305 16.94 -6.87 26.84
CA TYR A 305 15.72 -7.36 27.47
C TYR A 305 14.98 -8.33 26.54
N MET A 306 14.79 -7.95 25.29
CA MET A 306 13.94 -8.67 24.33
C MET A 306 14.60 -9.92 23.74
N LYS A 307 15.91 -10.13 23.94
CA LYS A 307 16.54 -11.42 23.66
C LYS A 307 16.03 -12.55 24.57
N ASP A 308 15.47 -12.23 25.74
CA ASP A 308 14.83 -13.22 26.63
C ASP A 308 13.40 -13.50 26.15
N GLU A 309 13.15 -14.74 25.74
CA GLU A 309 11.84 -15.21 25.29
C GLU A 309 10.74 -14.98 26.33
N ASN A 310 11.07 -15.06 27.62
CA ASN A 310 10.09 -14.82 28.68
C ASN A 310 9.63 -13.35 28.69
N VAL A 311 10.52 -12.39 28.42
CA VAL A 311 10.12 -10.97 28.33
C VAL A 311 9.17 -10.76 27.15
N ARG A 312 9.48 -11.38 26.00
CA ARG A 312 8.61 -11.29 24.81
C ARG A 312 7.24 -11.92 25.06
N LEU A 313 7.20 -13.11 25.65
CA LEU A 313 5.96 -13.79 26.02
C LEU A 313 5.17 -13.02 27.09
N ALA A 314 5.84 -12.38 28.04
CA ALA A 314 5.19 -11.51 29.00
C ALA A 314 4.48 -10.33 28.33
N ILE A 315 5.11 -9.71 27.34
CA ILE A 315 4.49 -8.63 26.55
C ILE A 315 3.31 -9.18 25.75
N ALA A 316 3.49 -10.31 25.06
CA ALA A 316 2.47 -10.95 24.24
C ALA A 316 1.19 -11.29 25.02
N TYR A 317 1.30 -11.88 26.21
CA TYR A 317 0.14 -12.24 27.05
C TYR A 317 -0.31 -11.11 27.99
N GLY A 318 0.50 -10.08 28.19
CA GLY A 318 0.25 -9.01 29.17
C GLY A 318 -0.41 -7.76 28.61
N VAL A 319 -0.60 -7.70 27.29
CA VAL A 319 -1.35 -6.64 26.60
C VAL A 319 -2.67 -7.21 26.09
N ASN A 320 -3.77 -6.46 26.24
CA ASN A 320 -5.02 -6.82 25.60
C ASN A 320 -5.05 -6.28 24.16
N TRP A 321 -4.77 -7.14 23.19
CA TRP A 321 -4.70 -6.76 21.77
C TRP A 321 -6.05 -6.34 21.20
N GLN A 322 -7.17 -6.81 21.75
CA GLN A 322 -8.51 -6.31 21.36
C GLN A 322 -8.68 -4.84 21.74
N ASP A 323 -8.26 -4.44 22.95
CA ASP A 323 -8.34 -3.02 23.36
C ASP A 323 -7.41 -2.15 22.51
N VAL A 324 -6.27 -2.70 22.08
CA VAL A 324 -5.34 -1.99 21.17
C VAL A 324 -5.99 -1.81 19.81
N ALA A 325 -6.55 -2.88 19.24
CA ALA A 325 -7.20 -2.86 17.93
C ALA A 325 -8.43 -1.92 17.92
N GLU A 326 -9.30 -1.99 18.92
CA GLU A 326 -10.48 -1.12 19.04
C GLU A 326 -10.12 0.35 19.22
N SER A 327 -9.06 0.64 19.97
CA SER A 327 -8.54 2.01 20.14
C SER A 327 -7.99 2.59 18.82
N ALA A 328 -7.50 1.72 17.94
CA ALA A 328 -6.93 2.08 16.64
C ALA A 328 -7.99 2.17 15.53
N ARG A 329 -8.86 1.17 15.40
CA ARG A 329 -9.76 0.94 14.23
C ARG A 329 -11.25 0.88 14.58
N GLY A 330 -11.64 1.13 15.84
CA GLY A 330 -13.05 1.19 16.23
C GLY A 330 -13.84 -0.07 15.89
N GLU A 331 -14.97 0.06 15.20
CA GLU A 331 -15.84 -1.07 14.81
C GLU A 331 -15.23 -1.96 13.71
N LEU A 332 -14.16 -1.53 13.04
CA LEU A 332 -13.41 -2.31 12.04
C LEU A 332 -12.22 -3.07 12.65
N ALA A 333 -12.08 -3.07 13.98
CA ALA A 333 -10.98 -3.71 14.66
C ALA A 333 -11.02 -5.24 14.53
N GLU A 334 -9.95 -5.80 13.97
CA GLU A 334 -9.71 -7.24 13.92
C GLU A 334 -8.33 -7.57 14.50
N VAL A 335 -8.26 -8.56 15.39
CA VAL A 335 -6.99 -9.04 15.97
C VAL A 335 -6.52 -10.26 15.18
N PRO A 336 -5.40 -10.16 14.44
CA PRO A 336 -4.92 -11.24 13.61
C PRO A 336 -4.29 -12.37 14.45
N GLY A 337 -4.55 -13.62 14.03
CA GLY A 337 -3.98 -14.83 14.63
C GLY A 337 -2.59 -15.21 14.09
N SER A 338 -1.99 -14.37 13.23
CA SER A 338 -0.68 -14.64 12.64
C SER A 338 0.02 -13.35 12.19
N ILE A 339 1.32 -13.45 11.93
CA ILE A 339 2.14 -12.37 11.35
C ILE A 339 1.93 -12.18 9.85
N ILE A 340 1.31 -13.15 9.18
CA ILE A 340 0.87 -13.07 7.78
C ILE A 340 -0.63 -12.76 7.78
N THR A 341 -1.07 -11.86 6.91
CA THR A 341 -2.48 -11.49 6.71
C THR A 341 -3.34 -12.68 6.29
N SER A 342 -4.61 -12.66 6.67
CA SER A 342 -5.58 -13.70 6.33
C SER A 342 -5.86 -13.83 4.83
N VAL A 343 -5.57 -12.80 4.02
CA VAL A 343 -5.73 -12.85 2.56
C VAL A 343 -4.62 -13.62 1.86
N SER A 344 -3.50 -13.89 2.54
CA SER A 344 -2.36 -14.59 1.93
C SER A 344 -2.70 -16.07 1.66
N PRO A 345 -2.33 -16.64 0.49
CA PRO A 345 -2.45 -18.08 0.25
C PRO A 345 -1.52 -18.92 1.15
N TYR A 346 -0.56 -18.28 1.83
CA TYR A 346 0.37 -18.90 2.78
C TYR A 346 -0.03 -18.65 4.25
N TYR A 347 -1.21 -18.07 4.49
CA TYR A 347 -1.72 -17.84 5.83
C TYR A 347 -1.89 -19.15 6.61
N LYS A 348 -1.44 -19.12 7.87
CA LYS A 348 -1.72 -20.15 8.85
C LYS A 348 -2.04 -19.48 10.18
N ASP A 349 -3.26 -19.69 10.68
CA ASP A 349 -3.63 -19.28 12.03
C ASP A 349 -2.73 -19.98 13.06
N ALA A 350 -1.90 -19.20 13.75
CA ALA A 350 -1.01 -19.65 14.81
C ALA A 350 -1.64 -19.45 16.21
N GLY A 351 -2.75 -18.71 16.28
CA GLY A 351 -3.45 -18.32 17.49
C GLY A 351 -3.27 -16.84 17.85
N VAL A 352 -4.25 -16.32 18.58
CA VAL A 352 -4.18 -14.99 19.21
C VAL A 352 -3.60 -15.14 20.61
N TYR A 353 -2.74 -14.21 21.03
CA TYR A 353 -2.31 -14.11 22.42
C TYR A 353 -3.45 -13.60 23.30
N GLU A 354 -4.21 -14.52 23.91
CA GLU A 354 -5.27 -14.16 24.84
C GLU A 354 -4.71 -13.40 26.06
N TYR A 355 -5.29 -12.25 26.40
CA TYR A 355 -4.85 -11.44 27.54
C TYR A 355 -4.93 -12.23 28.86
N ASP A 356 -3.78 -12.47 29.47
CA ASP A 356 -3.62 -13.13 30.76
C ASP A 356 -2.48 -12.47 31.54
N LEU A 357 -2.84 -11.46 32.34
CA LEU A 357 -1.90 -10.71 33.15
C LEU A 357 -1.14 -11.60 34.16
N GLU A 358 -1.78 -12.64 34.71
CA GLU A 358 -1.12 -13.51 35.69
C GLU A 358 -0.09 -14.42 35.02
N LYS A 359 -0.39 -14.95 33.83
CA LYS A 359 0.58 -15.66 32.99
C LYS A 359 1.73 -14.76 32.56
N ALA A 360 1.44 -13.52 32.15
CA ALA A 360 2.46 -12.54 31.81
C ALA A 360 3.42 -12.24 32.98
N LYS A 361 2.89 -12.09 34.21
CA LYS A 361 3.70 -11.93 35.41
C LYS A 361 4.59 -13.15 35.69
N GLN A 362 4.10 -14.37 35.48
CA GLN A 362 4.91 -15.58 35.63
C GLN A 362 6.12 -15.59 34.68
N TYR A 363 5.93 -15.14 33.44
CA TYR A 363 7.04 -14.98 32.50
C TYR A 363 8.03 -13.90 32.96
N MET A 364 7.56 -12.74 33.44
CA MET A 364 8.45 -11.71 34.01
C MET A 364 9.25 -12.24 35.21
N GLU A 365 8.63 -13.00 36.11
CA GLU A 365 9.32 -13.64 37.23
C GLU A 365 10.37 -14.66 36.76
N ALA A 366 10.05 -15.45 35.73
CA ALA A 366 11.00 -16.39 35.11
C ALA A 366 12.21 -15.68 34.47
N ALA A 367 11.99 -14.47 33.93
CA ALA A 367 13.05 -13.57 33.45
C ALA A 367 13.81 -12.85 34.59
N GLY A 368 13.42 -13.04 35.85
CA GLY A 368 14.07 -12.46 37.02
C GLY A 368 13.60 -11.04 37.40
N TYR A 369 12.44 -10.61 36.91
CA TYR A 369 11.85 -9.31 37.18
C TYR A 369 10.72 -9.38 38.20
N VAL A 370 10.44 -8.25 38.87
CA VAL A 370 9.42 -8.14 39.92
C VAL A 370 8.20 -7.40 39.39
N THR A 371 7.00 -7.97 39.54
CA THR A 371 5.75 -7.42 39.02
C THR A 371 4.77 -7.03 40.14
N ASP A 372 5.26 -6.29 41.14
CA ASP A 372 4.46 -5.83 42.29
C ASP A 372 3.53 -4.63 41.99
N GLY A 373 3.47 -4.19 40.73
CA GLY A 373 2.67 -3.06 40.25
C GLY A 373 3.22 -1.68 40.60
N SER A 374 4.39 -1.59 41.26
CA SER A 374 5.02 -0.33 41.67
C SER A 374 6.48 -0.21 41.23
N THR A 375 7.14 -1.34 41.00
CA THR A 375 8.54 -1.41 40.57
C THR A 375 8.64 -1.31 39.05
N VAL A 376 9.40 -0.32 38.57
CA VAL A 376 9.86 -0.30 37.17
C VAL A 376 11.13 -1.12 37.07
N ASN A 377 11.08 -2.22 36.31
CA ASN A 377 12.22 -3.11 36.08
C ASN A 377 13.18 -2.54 35.03
N PHE A 378 12.63 -2.04 33.93
CA PHE A 378 13.39 -1.44 32.83
C PHE A 378 12.53 -0.49 32.00
N THR A 379 13.18 0.22 31.09
CA THR A 379 12.55 1.14 30.15
C THR A 379 12.79 0.65 28.72
N LEU A 380 11.75 0.70 27.91
CA LEU A 380 11.81 0.51 26.46
C LEU A 380 11.47 1.84 25.77
N ASN A 381 12.03 2.08 24.60
CA ASN A 381 11.78 3.26 23.80
C ASN A 381 11.03 2.88 22.52
N MET A 382 10.04 3.68 22.16
CA MET A 382 9.33 3.60 20.89
C MET A 382 9.35 4.97 20.23
N THR A 383 10.02 5.10 19.09
CA THR A 383 9.92 6.28 18.22
C THR A 383 9.03 5.93 17.04
N THR A 384 7.92 6.63 16.87
CA THR A 384 6.96 6.38 15.77
C THR A 384 6.38 7.69 15.24
N VAL A 385 5.65 7.61 14.14
CA VAL A 385 5.03 8.79 13.52
C VAL A 385 3.88 9.35 14.35
N ASP A 386 3.72 10.67 14.35
CA ASP A 386 2.62 11.36 15.01
C ASP A 386 1.31 11.25 14.20
N GLN A 387 0.72 10.05 14.26
CA GLN A 387 -0.52 9.69 13.58
C GLN A 387 -1.51 9.12 14.61
N ALA A 388 -2.74 9.62 14.62
CA ALA A 388 -3.73 9.30 15.65
C ALA A 388 -3.91 7.79 15.90
N VAL A 389 -4.01 6.99 14.84
CA VAL A 389 -4.13 5.52 14.92
C VAL A 389 -2.95 4.90 15.69
N LYS A 390 -1.72 5.25 15.33
CA LYS A 390 -0.48 4.74 15.97
C LYS A 390 -0.34 5.28 17.40
N THR A 391 -0.66 6.55 17.65
CA THR A 391 -0.63 7.15 19.01
C THR A 391 -1.64 6.50 19.96
N ASN A 392 -2.85 6.21 19.48
CA ASN A 392 -3.90 5.55 20.25
C ASN A 392 -3.49 4.12 20.63
N ALA A 393 -3.01 3.33 19.65
CA ALA A 393 -2.52 1.98 19.88
C ALA A 393 -1.35 1.96 20.89
N ALA A 394 -0.34 2.81 20.68
CA ALA A 394 0.85 2.87 21.54
C ALA A 394 0.51 3.26 22.98
N THR A 395 -0.46 4.15 23.19
CA THR A 395 -0.91 4.56 24.53
C THR A 395 -1.58 3.41 25.29
N VAL A 396 -2.38 2.58 24.61
CA VAL A 396 -2.98 1.38 25.22
C VAL A 396 -1.89 0.35 25.56
N ILE A 397 -0.93 0.13 24.66
CA ILE A 397 0.23 -0.74 24.93
C ILE A 397 1.01 -0.24 26.15
N GLN A 398 1.31 1.06 26.23
CA GLN A 398 2.02 1.66 27.38
C GLN A 398 1.29 1.39 28.70
N PHE A 399 -0.03 1.50 28.73
CA PHE A 399 -0.85 1.22 29.93
C PHE A 399 -0.71 -0.23 30.40
N TYR A 400 -0.73 -1.19 29.49
CA TYR A 400 -0.56 -2.60 29.83
C TYR A 400 0.87 -2.94 30.27
N LEU A 401 1.88 -2.43 29.56
CA LEU A 401 3.29 -2.64 29.89
C LEU A 401 3.65 -2.10 31.28
N GLN A 402 3.05 -0.98 31.70
CA GLN A 402 3.25 -0.44 33.05
C GLN A 402 2.86 -1.45 34.14
N GLN A 403 1.83 -2.27 33.93
CA GLN A 403 1.37 -3.28 34.89
C GLN A 403 2.38 -4.45 35.04
N LEU A 404 3.24 -4.64 34.04
CA LEU A 404 4.36 -5.59 34.07
C LEU A 404 5.65 -4.97 34.65
N GLY A 405 5.61 -3.70 35.07
CA GLY A 405 6.79 -2.95 35.50
C GLY A 405 7.72 -2.59 34.34
N ILE A 406 7.19 -2.51 33.11
CA ILE A 406 7.90 -2.06 31.92
C ILE A 406 7.49 -0.62 31.63
N ASN A 407 8.44 0.31 31.67
CA ASN A 407 8.17 1.70 31.32
C ASN A 407 8.41 1.93 29.82
N LEU A 408 7.35 2.08 29.02
CA LEU A 408 7.47 2.43 27.61
C LEU A 408 7.56 3.95 27.43
N GLN A 409 8.70 4.46 26.99
CA GLN A 409 8.86 5.87 26.60
C GLN A 409 8.55 6.03 25.12
N MET A 410 7.53 6.83 24.81
CA MET A 410 7.08 7.07 23.44
C MET A 410 7.56 8.44 22.95
N ASN A 411 8.02 8.48 21.71
CA ASN A 411 8.43 9.69 21.01
C ASN A 411 7.69 9.74 19.66
N PHE A 412 6.69 10.61 19.56
CA PHE A 412 5.93 10.84 18.33
C PHE A 412 6.57 11.98 17.54
N THR A 413 6.92 11.73 16.28
CA THR A 413 7.63 12.71 15.43
C THR A 413 7.10 12.71 13.99
N ASP A 414 7.57 13.64 13.16
CA ASP A 414 7.39 13.55 11.71
C ASP A 414 8.11 12.31 11.14
N PHE A 415 7.68 11.87 9.94
CA PHE A 415 8.20 10.66 9.29
C PHE A 415 9.72 10.69 9.06
N PRO A 416 10.34 11.75 8.48
CA PRO A 416 11.80 11.80 8.34
C PRO A 416 12.58 11.62 9.64
N THR A 417 12.10 12.22 10.73
CA THR A 417 12.70 12.07 12.06
C THR A 417 12.53 10.64 12.59
N ALA A 418 11.35 10.05 12.47
CA ALA A 418 11.08 8.68 12.90
C ALA A 418 11.91 7.66 12.10
N PHE A 419 11.93 7.79 10.78
CA PHE A 419 12.71 6.96 9.86
C PHE A 419 14.21 6.98 10.17
N SER A 420 14.75 8.16 10.50
CA SER A 420 16.15 8.28 10.93
C SER A 420 16.43 7.49 12.22
N ALA A 421 15.48 7.47 13.17
CA ALA A 421 15.60 6.68 14.38
C ALA A 421 15.53 5.17 14.09
N TRP A 422 14.65 4.76 13.17
CA TRP A 422 14.45 3.37 12.76
C TRP A 422 15.68 2.74 12.09
N LEU A 423 16.48 3.54 11.38
CA LEU A 423 17.74 3.11 10.77
C LEU A 423 18.93 3.09 11.75
N THR A 424 18.76 3.64 12.95
CA THR A 424 19.83 3.75 13.94
C THR A 424 19.79 2.57 14.90
N GLU A 425 20.92 1.86 15.06
CA GLU A 425 21.06 0.80 16.07
C GLU A 425 20.76 1.35 17.47
N GLY A 426 19.80 0.72 18.18
CA GLY A 426 19.31 1.18 19.47
C GLY A 426 18.52 2.50 19.44
N GLY A 427 18.11 2.97 18.25
CA GLY A 427 17.27 4.16 18.10
C GLY A 427 15.82 3.95 18.56
N THR A 428 15.36 2.69 18.56
CA THR A 428 14.07 2.27 19.12
C THR A 428 14.17 0.81 19.56
N ASP A 429 13.48 0.43 20.64
CA ASP A 429 13.47 -0.94 21.17
C ASP A 429 12.25 -1.73 20.67
N LEU A 430 11.15 -1.01 20.43
CA LEU A 430 9.91 -1.50 19.83
C LEU A 430 9.45 -0.51 18.78
N ASN A 431 8.81 -0.97 17.71
CA ASN A 431 8.15 -0.09 16.77
C ASN A 431 6.98 -0.81 16.08
N PHE A 432 6.07 -0.03 15.51
CA PHE A 432 5.10 -0.57 14.56
C PHE A 432 5.82 -0.90 13.25
N GLN A 433 5.64 -2.12 12.78
CA GLN A 433 6.03 -2.55 11.46
C GLN A 433 4.76 -2.88 10.70
N ASP A 434 4.50 -2.05 9.72
CA ASP A 434 3.49 -2.27 8.71
C ASP A 434 3.99 -3.49 7.92
N SER A 435 3.17 -4.55 7.85
CA SER A 435 3.61 -5.76 7.16
C SER A 435 3.73 -5.52 5.66
N ASP A 436 3.10 -4.48 5.09
CA ASP A 436 3.14 -4.21 3.66
C ASP A 436 2.75 -5.47 2.82
N THR A 437 2.08 -6.48 3.42
CA THR A 437 1.65 -7.68 2.71
C THR A 437 0.51 -7.39 1.73
N GLY A 438 0.03 -6.14 1.69
CA GLY A 438 -0.83 -5.55 0.67
C GLY A 438 -0.16 -5.39 -0.70
N SER A 439 0.80 -6.27 -1.02
CA SER A 439 0.94 -6.68 -2.41
C SER A 439 -0.38 -7.29 -2.84
N VAL A 440 -0.79 -7.00 -4.07
CA VAL A 440 -2.04 -7.46 -4.73
C VAL A 440 -2.25 -8.99 -4.69
N CYS A 441 -1.27 -9.74 -4.18
CA CYS A 441 -1.21 -11.20 -4.10
C CYS A 441 -0.99 -11.78 -2.69
N GLY A 442 -0.85 -10.96 -1.64
CA GLY A 442 -0.62 -11.46 -0.28
C GLY A 442 0.68 -12.25 -0.09
N GLU A 443 1.78 -11.90 -0.78
CA GLU A 443 3.07 -12.60 -0.70
C GLU A 443 3.85 -12.28 0.59
N PRO A 444 4.10 -13.26 1.48
CA PRO A 444 4.77 -13.00 2.76
C PRO A 444 6.22 -12.55 2.65
N TYR A 445 6.93 -12.85 1.55
CA TYR A 445 8.30 -12.37 1.36
C TYR A 445 8.39 -10.84 1.47
N ILE A 446 7.37 -10.14 1.00
CA ILE A 446 7.37 -8.67 0.95
C ILE A 446 7.46 -8.10 2.37
N SER A 447 6.73 -8.68 3.31
CA SER A 447 6.78 -8.26 4.72
C SER A 447 7.98 -8.83 5.45
N LEU A 448 8.24 -10.12 5.26
CA LEU A 448 9.14 -10.86 6.12
C LEU A 448 10.61 -10.59 5.81
N ARG A 449 10.95 -10.05 4.63
CA ARG A 449 12.35 -9.74 4.25
C ARG A 449 13.07 -8.78 5.20
N PHE A 450 12.32 -7.96 5.95
CA PHE A 450 12.90 -6.98 6.87
C PHE A 450 13.37 -7.59 8.18
N PHE A 451 13.00 -8.84 8.49
CA PHE A 451 13.26 -9.45 9.77
C PHE A 451 14.55 -10.28 9.82
N PRO A 452 14.94 -11.13 8.83
CA PRO A 452 16.21 -11.83 8.87
C PRO A 452 17.38 -10.83 9.02
N ALA A 453 18.21 -10.98 10.05
CA ALA A 453 19.24 -9.98 10.38
C ALA A 453 20.25 -9.70 9.23
N GLU A 454 20.46 -10.66 8.33
CA GLU A 454 21.32 -10.49 7.15
C GLU A 454 20.70 -9.64 6.03
N LEU A 455 19.36 -9.48 6.03
CA LEU A 455 18.58 -8.68 5.06
C LEU A 455 17.97 -7.42 5.69
N ALA A 456 17.86 -7.39 7.02
CA ALA A 456 17.15 -6.36 7.76
C ALA A 456 17.69 -4.95 7.46
N THR A 457 16.81 -4.09 6.96
CA THR A 457 17.10 -2.66 6.76
C THR A 457 16.97 -1.88 8.07
N PHE A 458 16.06 -2.31 8.94
CA PHE A 458 15.80 -1.69 10.24
C PHE A 458 16.38 -2.54 11.37
N PRO A 459 17.35 -2.03 12.15
CA PRO A 459 17.94 -2.78 13.26
C PRO A 459 16.92 -3.30 14.29
N PHE A 460 15.84 -2.55 14.55
CA PHE A 460 14.81 -2.97 15.52
C PHE A 460 14.01 -4.21 15.07
N ALA A 461 13.99 -4.53 13.78
CA ALA A 461 13.30 -5.69 13.24
C ALA A 461 14.23 -6.90 13.07
N ALA A 462 15.54 -6.74 13.26
CA ALA A 462 16.53 -7.77 12.96
C ALA A 462 16.43 -8.98 13.91
N ILE A 463 16.18 -10.15 13.34
CA ILE A 463 16.11 -11.45 14.01
C ILE A 463 17.31 -12.29 13.56
N SER A 464 18.19 -12.59 14.51
CA SER A 464 19.40 -13.41 14.28
C SER A 464 19.19 -14.89 14.61
N ASP A 465 17.98 -15.31 14.97
CA ASP A 465 17.67 -16.69 15.31
C ASP A 465 17.85 -17.63 14.11
N GLU A 466 18.67 -18.66 14.26
CA GLU A 466 19.02 -19.57 13.16
C GLU A 466 17.81 -20.32 12.61
N THR A 467 16.85 -20.70 13.47
CA THR A 467 15.67 -21.46 13.03
C THR A 467 14.73 -20.57 12.21
N PHE A 468 14.51 -19.34 12.68
CA PHE A 468 13.76 -18.32 11.94
C PHE A 468 14.37 -18.09 10.55
N VAL A 469 15.68 -17.86 10.48
CA VAL A 469 16.37 -17.60 9.20
C VAL A 469 16.31 -18.82 8.28
N THR A 470 16.46 -20.04 8.79
CA THR A 470 16.33 -21.26 8.00
C THR A 470 14.93 -21.41 7.42
N LEU A 471 13.88 -21.32 8.25
CA LEU A 471 12.49 -21.44 7.80
C LEU A 471 12.13 -20.37 6.77
N TYR A 472 12.58 -19.13 7.00
CA TYR A 472 12.41 -18.03 6.04
C TYR A 472 13.08 -18.35 4.69
N LYS A 473 14.31 -18.87 4.69
CA LYS A 473 15.03 -19.22 3.45
C LYS A 473 14.37 -20.37 2.72
N GLU A 474 13.98 -21.43 3.44
CA GLU A 474 13.33 -22.60 2.85
C GLU A 474 11.95 -22.28 2.28
N ALA A 475 11.22 -21.31 2.85
CA ALA A 475 9.93 -20.85 2.31
C ALA A 475 10.05 -19.97 1.05
N ASN A 476 11.21 -19.35 0.83
CA ASN A 476 11.40 -18.33 -0.22
C ASN A 476 12.29 -18.78 -1.38
N TYR A 477 13.27 -19.62 -1.13
CA TYR A 477 14.24 -20.06 -2.13
C TYR A 477 13.95 -21.49 -2.62
N THR A 478 12.67 -21.71 -2.94
CA THR A 478 12.15 -22.89 -3.64
C THR A 478 10.97 -22.48 -4.51
N THR A 479 10.79 -23.11 -5.66
CA THR A 479 9.61 -22.91 -6.53
C THR A 479 8.47 -23.90 -6.28
N ASP A 480 8.64 -24.85 -5.35
CA ASP A 480 7.60 -25.82 -4.97
C ASP A 480 6.62 -25.21 -3.96
N ASP A 481 5.41 -24.89 -4.42
CA ASP A 481 4.38 -24.22 -3.61
C ASP A 481 3.93 -25.00 -2.37
N ASP A 482 3.94 -26.34 -2.42
CA ASP A 482 3.59 -27.17 -1.26
C ASP A 482 4.67 -27.06 -0.17
N VAL A 483 5.95 -27.02 -0.57
CA VAL A 483 7.07 -26.76 0.35
C VAL A 483 6.96 -25.35 0.95
N ARG A 484 6.64 -24.34 0.14
CA ARG A 484 6.46 -22.95 0.62
C ARG A 484 5.34 -22.87 1.67
N LYS A 485 4.17 -23.47 1.40
CA LYS A 485 3.05 -23.55 2.36
C LYS A 485 3.43 -24.22 3.67
N GLU A 486 4.14 -25.35 3.60
CA GLU A 486 4.64 -26.04 4.80
C GLU A 486 5.57 -25.13 5.61
N LYS A 487 6.57 -24.52 4.98
CA LYS A 487 7.59 -23.71 5.66
C LYS A 487 7.06 -22.39 6.20
N TYR A 488 6.13 -21.74 5.50
CA TYR A 488 5.44 -20.59 6.06
C TYR A 488 4.53 -20.95 7.24
N ALA A 489 3.89 -22.12 7.23
CA ALA A 489 3.11 -22.57 8.38
C ALA A 489 4.00 -22.85 9.61
N GLU A 490 5.15 -23.50 9.41
CA GLU A 490 6.16 -23.71 10.45
C GLU A 490 6.71 -22.39 10.99
N LEU A 491 7.03 -21.43 10.10
CA LEU A 491 7.55 -20.10 10.46
C LEU A 491 6.56 -19.31 11.32
N GLN A 492 5.29 -19.24 10.90
CA GLN A 492 4.24 -18.52 11.64
C GLN A 492 4.07 -19.09 13.05
N GLN A 493 3.99 -20.41 13.19
CA GLN A 493 3.89 -21.05 14.50
C GLN A 493 5.15 -20.81 15.35
N TYR A 494 6.35 -20.90 14.74
CA TYR A 494 7.61 -20.71 15.44
C TYR A 494 7.76 -19.29 16.01
N VAL A 495 7.40 -18.29 15.21
CA VAL A 495 7.38 -16.87 15.61
C VAL A 495 6.36 -16.64 16.72
N HIS A 496 5.15 -17.20 16.56
CA HIS A 496 4.09 -17.08 17.55
C HIS A 496 4.49 -17.67 18.91
N ASP A 497 5.01 -18.90 18.94
CA ASP A 497 5.36 -19.60 20.18
C ASP A 497 6.46 -18.88 20.99
N ARG A 498 7.21 -17.98 20.35
CA ARG A 498 8.34 -17.26 20.95
C ARG A 498 8.15 -15.75 21.02
N ALA A 499 6.97 -15.28 20.60
CA ALA A 499 6.61 -13.86 20.51
C ALA A 499 7.70 -13.01 19.85
N MET A 500 8.33 -13.50 18.78
CA MET A 500 9.43 -12.77 18.12
C MET A 500 8.92 -11.50 17.42
N ILE A 501 7.69 -11.55 16.94
CA ILE A 501 6.92 -10.47 16.32
C ILE A 501 5.48 -10.65 16.82
N ILE A 502 4.80 -9.57 17.22
CA ILE A 502 3.45 -9.68 17.79
C ILE A 502 2.45 -8.96 16.87
N PRO A 503 1.46 -9.67 16.30
CA PRO A 503 0.41 -9.02 15.52
C PRO A 503 -0.47 -8.10 16.38
N LEU A 504 -0.83 -6.92 15.88
CA LEU A 504 -1.65 -5.92 16.61
C LEU A 504 -3.09 -5.89 16.12
N TYR A 505 -3.27 -5.53 14.85
CA TYR A 505 -4.55 -5.50 14.16
C TYR A 505 -4.34 -5.67 12.66
N GLU A 506 -5.38 -6.12 11.96
CA GLU A 506 -5.42 -6.20 10.50
C GLU A 506 -6.13 -4.94 9.94
N SER A 507 -5.57 -4.36 8.88
CA SER A 507 -6.12 -3.18 8.21
C SER A 507 -7.32 -3.59 7.37
N VAL A 508 -8.49 -3.06 7.73
CA VAL A 508 -9.76 -3.24 7.02
C VAL A 508 -10.24 -1.89 6.51
N ASP A 509 -10.47 -1.82 5.21
CA ASP A 509 -11.05 -0.67 4.53
C ASP A 509 -12.56 -0.82 4.38
N ALA A 510 -13.27 0.31 4.39
CA ALA A 510 -14.70 0.37 4.14
C ALA A 510 -15.00 1.21 2.88
N VAL A 511 -15.23 0.52 1.77
CA VAL A 511 -15.65 1.14 0.51
C VAL A 511 -17.13 1.46 0.59
N ALA A 512 -17.50 2.71 0.33
CA ALA A 512 -18.90 3.15 0.35
C ALA A 512 -19.30 3.68 -1.04
N TYR A 513 -20.47 3.29 -1.53
CA TYR A 513 -20.90 3.68 -2.87
C TYR A 513 -22.42 3.84 -2.99
N ASN A 514 -22.85 4.56 -4.02
CA ASN A 514 -24.27 4.76 -4.34
C ASN A 514 -24.80 3.57 -5.18
N PRO A 515 -25.65 2.70 -4.62
CA PRO A 515 -26.15 1.51 -5.31
C PRO A 515 -27.24 1.84 -6.35
N GLU A 516 -27.74 3.07 -6.44
CA GLU A 516 -28.62 3.50 -7.55
C GLU A 516 -27.83 3.76 -8.84
N LYS A 517 -26.54 4.10 -8.74
CA LYS A 517 -25.65 4.37 -9.88
C LYS A 517 -24.73 3.21 -10.22
N ILE A 518 -24.24 2.50 -9.20
CA ILE A 518 -23.29 1.39 -9.37
C ILE A 518 -24.04 0.06 -9.21
N GLU A 519 -23.85 -0.84 -10.18
CA GLU A 519 -24.39 -2.19 -10.18
C GLU A 519 -23.50 -3.13 -9.36
N SER A 520 -22.18 -3.05 -9.57
CA SER A 520 -21.19 -3.84 -8.84
C SER A 520 -19.86 -3.11 -8.72
N VAL A 521 -19.17 -3.35 -7.61
CA VAL A 521 -17.78 -2.96 -7.36
C VAL A 521 -16.99 -4.25 -7.17
N SER A 522 -15.90 -4.43 -7.91
CA SER A 522 -14.95 -5.52 -7.64
C SER A 522 -13.93 -5.07 -6.59
N LEU A 523 -13.84 -5.83 -5.51
CA LEU A 523 -12.73 -5.74 -4.57
C LEU A 523 -11.66 -6.70 -5.05
N HIS A 524 -10.41 -6.26 -5.12
CA HIS A 524 -9.27 -7.17 -5.28
C HIS A 524 -8.37 -6.99 -4.07
N SER A 525 -7.79 -8.08 -3.58
CA SER A 525 -7.27 -8.28 -2.21
C SER A 525 -6.13 -7.37 -1.71
N ALA A 526 -5.79 -6.29 -2.41
CA ALA A 526 -4.93 -5.23 -1.87
C ALA A 526 -5.25 -3.83 -2.44
N VAL A 527 -6.41 -3.66 -3.08
CA VAL A 527 -6.86 -2.37 -3.61
C VAL A 527 -8.30 -2.21 -3.19
N SER A 528 -8.59 -1.19 -2.36
CA SER A 528 -9.91 -0.97 -1.76
C SER A 528 -11.03 -1.12 -2.80
N ALA A 529 -10.89 -0.55 -4.01
CA ALA A 529 -11.70 -0.93 -5.17
C ALA A 529 -10.89 -0.90 -6.48
N ASN A 530 -11.05 -1.92 -7.33
CA ASN A 530 -10.47 -1.88 -8.68
C ASN A 530 -11.42 -1.16 -9.63
N LEU A 531 -11.07 0.09 -9.97
CA LEU A 531 -11.88 0.96 -10.81
C LEU A 531 -12.07 0.44 -12.25
N ARG A 532 -11.26 -0.52 -12.72
CA ARG A 532 -11.48 -1.18 -14.02
C ARG A 532 -12.77 -2.01 -14.05
N TYR A 533 -13.18 -2.55 -12.90
CA TYR A 533 -14.28 -3.51 -12.79
C TYR A 533 -15.49 -2.94 -12.04
N VAL A 534 -15.62 -1.61 -12.01
CA VAL A 534 -16.85 -0.94 -11.53
C VAL A 534 -17.86 -0.89 -12.66
N ILE A 535 -19.03 -1.51 -12.45
CA ILE A 535 -20.10 -1.56 -13.44
C ILE A 535 -21.18 -0.53 -13.07
N LEU A 536 -21.48 0.36 -14.00
CA LEU A 536 -22.50 1.41 -13.85
C LEU A 536 -23.83 0.97 -14.45
N LYS A 537 -24.94 1.31 -13.77
CA LYS A 537 -26.32 1.04 -14.22
C LYS A 537 -26.72 1.79 -15.49
#